data_AF-U3TW00-F1
#
_entry.id   AF-U3TW00-F1
#
_cell.length_a   1.000
_cell.length_b   1.000
_cell.length_c   1.000
_cell.angle_alpha   90.00
_cell.angle_beta   90.00
_cell.angle_gamma   90.00
#
_symmetry.space_group_name_H-M   'P 1'
#
loop_
_entity.id
_entity.type
_entity.pdbx_description
1 polymer ?
#
loop_
_entity_poly.entity_id
_entity_poly.type
_entity_poly.pdbx_seq_one_letter_code
_entity_poly.pdbx_strand_id
1 'polypeptide(L)' 'MPEYDYLIVNDDFDLALSDLKTIIRAERLRMGRQKARHDALISKLLAV' A
#
# COMPACT_ATOMS: atom_id res chain seq x y z
N MET A 1 10.40 12.87 -16.84
CA MET A 1 9.52 11.99 -16.03
C MET A 1 9.97 12.16 -14.59
N PRO A 2 9.05 12.28 -13.61
CA PRO A 2 9.46 12.25 -12.21
C PRO A 2 10.10 10.88 -11.93
N GLU A 3 11.29 10.90 -11.34
CA GLU A 3 12.07 9.67 -11.03
C GLU A 3 11.51 8.94 -9.81
N TYR A 4 10.68 9.61 -9.01
CA TYR A 4 10.10 9.09 -7.77
C TYR A 4 8.59 9.37 -7.72
N ASP A 5 7.83 8.37 -7.26
CA ASP A 5 6.38 8.49 -7.06
C ASP A 5 6.01 9.22 -5.75
N TYR A 6 6.92 9.22 -4.77
CA TYR A 6 6.74 9.83 -3.44
C TYR A 6 7.99 10.59 -3.00
N LEU A 7 7.79 11.69 -2.28
CA LEU A 7 8.84 12.47 -1.63
C LEU A 7 8.46 12.66 -0.15
N ILE A 8 9.40 12.38 0.76
CA ILE A 8 9.25 12.61 2.21
C ILE A 8 10.30 13.64 2.61
N VAL A 9 9.89 14.71 3.29
CA VAL A 9 10.82 15.67 3.89
C VAL A 9 11.15 15.18 5.29
N ASN A 10 12.41 14.83 5.53
CA ASN A 10 12.88 14.32 6.81
C ASN A 10 13.36 15.46 7.72
N ASP A 11 12.40 16.22 8.27
CA ASP A 11 12.68 17.27 9.27
C ASP A 11 12.55 16.72 10.71
N ASP A 12 11.63 15.78 10.92
CA ASP A 12 11.50 14.98 12.14
C ASP A 12 11.58 13.48 11.78
N PHE A 13 12.49 12.76 12.43
CA PHE A 13 12.78 11.37 12.09
C PHE A 13 11.60 10.42 12.38
N ASP A 14 10.93 10.60 13.52
CA ASP A 14 9.82 9.71 13.91
C ASP A 14 8.62 9.92 12.99
N LEU A 15 8.37 11.18 12.58
CA LEU A 15 7.37 11.52 11.58
C LEU A 15 7.72 10.92 10.21
N ALA A 16 8.95 11.13 9.72
CA ALA A 16 9.39 10.60 8.43
C ALA A 16 9.34 9.07 8.37
N LEU A 17 9.69 8.40 9.48
CA LEU A 17 9.59 6.95 9.61
C LEU A 17 8.12 6.48 9.58
N SER A 18 7.22 7.22 10.22
CA SER A 18 5.78 6.96 10.17
C SER A 18 5.22 7.11 8.75
N ASP A 19 5.61 8.17 8.05
CA ASP A 19 5.19 8.45 6.68
C ASP A 19 5.67 7.35 5.71
N LEU A 20 6.93 6.93 5.85
CA LEU A 20 7.49 5.84 5.06
C LEU A 20 6.74 4.52 5.29
N LYS A 21 6.46 4.17 6.55
CA LYS A 21 5.67 2.98 6.90
C LYS A 21 4.26 3.07 6.31
N THR A 22 3.67 4.26 6.30
CA THR A 22 2.33 4.51 5.76
C THR A 22 2.29 4.31 4.25
N ILE A 23 3.25 4.86 3.51
CA ILE A 23 3.37 4.66 2.05
C ILE A 23 3.49 3.17 1.73
N ILE A 24 4.37 2.43 2.40
CA ILE A 24 4.54 0.98 2.19
C ILE A 24 3.25 0.23 2.50
N ARG A 25 2.53 0.59 3.56
CA ARG A 25 1.27 -0.03 3.93
C ARG A 25 0.17 0.25 2.90
N ALA A 26 0.04 1.48 2.42
CA ALA A 26 -0.92 1.87 1.39
C ALA A 26 -0.65 1.11 0.08
N GLU A 27 0.61 1.03 -0.32
CA GLU A 27 1.05 0.25 -1.49
C GLU A 27 0.67 -1.23 -1.39
N ARG A 28 0.81 -1.83 -0.21
CA ARG A 28 0.41 -3.23 0.04
C ARG A 28 -1.11 -3.41 0.02
N LEU A 29 -1.88 -2.39 0.38
CA LEU A 29 -3.34 -2.40 0.40
C LEU A 29 -3.97 -2.06 -0.96
N ARG A 30 -3.18 -1.71 -1.98
CA ARG A 30 -3.70 -1.48 -3.34
C ARG A 30 -4.51 -2.68 -3.83
N MET A 31 -5.64 -2.38 -4.48
CA MET A 31 -6.65 -3.34 -4.91
C MET A 31 -6.06 -4.49 -5.73
N GLY A 32 -5.11 -4.23 -6.63
CA GLY A 32 -4.45 -5.28 -7.42
C GLY A 32 -3.75 -6.34 -6.56
N ARG A 33 -3.01 -5.92 -5.51
CA ARG A 33 -2.33 -6.86 -4.61
C ARG A 33 -3.30 -7.58 -3.69
N GLN A 34 -4.31 -6.87 -3.17
CA GLN A 34 -5.32 -7.47 -2.28
C GLN A 34 -6.22 -8.45 -3.02
N LYS A 35 -6.59 -8.16 -4.27
CA LYS A 35 -7.35 -9.06 -5.14
C LYS A 35 -6.55 -10.34 -5.41
N ALA A 36 -5.29 -10.22 -5.82
CA ALA A 36 -4.43 -11.39 -6.02
C ALA A 36 -4.24 -12.23 -4.75
N ARG A 37 -4.06 -11.58 -3.59
CA ARG A 37 -3.88 -12.28 -2.31
C ARG A 37 -5.16 -12.97 -1.81
N HIS A 38 -6.32 -12.40 -2.06
CA HIS A 38 -7.61 -12.89 -1.54
C HIS A 38 -8.51 -13.47 -2.63
N ASP A 39 -7.97 -13.81 -3.80
CA ASP A 39 -8.75 -14.23 -4.97
C ASP A 39 -9.68 -15.42 -4.67
N ALA A 40 -9.17 -16.41 -3.96
CA ALA A 40 -9.94 -17.57 -3.51
C ALA A 40 -11.05 -17.21 -2.50
N LEU A 41 -10.81 -16.23 -1.61
CA LEU A 41 -11.82 -15.78 -0.64
C LEU A 41 -12.92 -14.98 -1.33
N ILE A 42 -12.55 -14.05 -2.22
CA ILE A 42 -13.48 -13.24 -3.01
C ILE A 42 -14.33 -14.15 -3.90
N SER A 43 -13.74 -15.15 -4.56
CA SER A 43 -14.48 -16.13 -5.37
C SER A 43 -15.49 -16.93 -4.55
N LYS A 44 -15.14 -17.32 -3.32
CA LYS A 44 -16.08 -18.01 -2.42
C LYS A 44 -17.24 -17.12 -1.96
N LEU A 45 -17.00 -15.82 -1.76
CA LEU A 45 -18.05 -14.88 -1.36
C LEU A 45 -19.02 -14.53 -2.50
N LEU A 46 -18.58 -14.64 -3.75
CA LEU A 46 -19.38 -14.35 -4.95
C LEU A 46 -20.08 -15.58 -5.55
N ALA A 47 -19.75 -16.79 -5.12
CA ALA A 47 -20.35 -18.04 -5.61
C ALA A 47 -21.75 -18.32 -5.06
N VAL A 48 -22.54 -17.27 -4.81
CA VAL A 48 -23.96 -17.36 -4.44
C VAL A 48 -24.81 -17.50 -5.70
#